data_AF-A0A933H6D1-F1
#
_entry.id   AF-A0A933H6D1-F1
#
_cell.length_a   1.000
_cell.length_b   1.000
_cell.length_c   1.000
_cell.angle_alpha   90.00
_cell.angle_beta   90.00
_cell.angle_gamma   90.00
#
_symmetry.space_group_name_H-M   'P 1'
#
loop_
_entity.id
_entity.type
_entity.pdbx_description
1 polymer ?
#
loop_
_entity_poly.entity_id
_entity_poly.type
_entity_poly.pdbx_seq_one_letter_code
_entity_poly.pdbx_strand_id
1 'polypeptide(L)' 'MDAKKAAEFRLGIIVLVVLAVLTGAEYGISFTPALWLALIVIALIKAGIVIQYFMHIKRIVAEDGGH' A
#
# COMPACT_ATOMS: atom_id res chain seq x y z
N MET A 1 9.30 12.72 -21.54
CA MET A 1 9.23 11.89 -20.32
C MET A 1 8.20 10.81 -20.59
N ASP A 2 8.65 9.56 -20.64
CA ASP A 2 7.85 8.40 -21.07
C ASP A 2 6.58 8.24 -20.23
N ALA A 3 5.42 8.18 -20.89
CA ALA A 3 4.11 8.08 -20.23
C ALA A 3 4.00 6.87 -19.29
N LYS A 4 4.77 5.80 -19.54
CA LYS A 4 4.87 4.61 -18.68
C LYS A 4 5.49 4.93 -17.32
N LYS A 5 6.63 5.61 -17.29
CA LYS A 5 7.29 6.04 -16.04
C LYS A 5 6.40 6.97 -15.21
N ALA A 6 5.65 7.86 -15.87
CA ALA A 6 4.70 8.74 -15.19
C ALA A 6 3.52 7.97 -14.55
N ALA A 7 3.04 6.89 -15.19
CA ALA A 7 1.98 6.05 -14.65
C ALA A 7 2.46 5.23 -13.45
N GLU A 8 3.68 4.69 -13.48
CA GLU A 8 4.30 3.96 -12.37
C GLU A 8 4.52 4.86 -11.16
N PHE A 9 4.97 6.10 -11.38
CA PHE A 9 5.17 7.08 -10.33
C PHE A 9 3.84 7.48 -9.66
N ARG A 10 2.78 7.68 -10.46
CA ARG A 10 1.42 7.94 -9.95
C ARG A 10 0.91 6.79 -9.09
N LEU A 11 1.15 5.55 -9.51
CA LEU A 11 0.74 4.38 -8.75
C LEU A 11 1.45 4.34 -7.38
N GLY A 12 2.77 4.54 -7.35
CA GLY A 12 3.54 4.58 -6.10
C GLY A 12 3.03 5.67 -5.14
N ILE A 13 2.72 6.86 -5.66
CA ILE A 13 2.14 7.97 -4.87
C ILE A 13 0.76 7.60 -4.33
N ILE A 14 -0.13 7.01 -5.14
CA ILE A 14 -1.47 6.61 -4.70
C ILE A 14 -1.38 5.61 -3.55
N VAL A 15 -0.52 4.60 -3.67
CA VAL A 15 -0.35 3.58 -2.62
C VAL A 15 0.21 4.22 -1.36
N LEU A 16 1.19 5.12 -1.48
CA LEU A 16 1.75 5.85 -0.35
C LEU A 16 0.68 6.67 0.38
N VAL A 17 -0.19 7.36 -0.34
CA VAL A 17 -1.33 8.11 0.24
C VAL A 17 -2.30 7.17 0.96
N VAL A 18 -2.64 6.03 0.37
CA VAL A 18 -3.50 5.02 1.02
C VAL A 18 -2.89 4.52 2.33
N LEU A 19 -1.59 4.20 2.32
CA LEU A 19 -0.85 3.77 3.52
C LEU A 19 -0.81 4.86 4.59
N ALA A 20 -0.64 6.13 4.19
CA ALA A 20 -0.65 7.26 5.12
C ALA A 20 -2.02 7.44 5.79
N VAL A 21 -3.12 7.34 5.03
CA VAL A 21 -4.48 7.42 5.59
C VAL A 21 -4.75 6.28 6.55
N LEU A 22 -4.38 5.03 6.20
CA LEU A 22 -4.50 3.88 7.11
C LEU A 22 -3.74 4.11 8.43
N THR A 23 -2.55 4.68 8.34
CA THR A 23 -1.72 5.00 9.52
C THR A 23 -2.35 6.10 10.39
N GLY A 24 -2.95 7.12 9.77
CA GLY A 24 -3.69 8.14 10.50
C GLY A 24 -4.91 7.57 11.22
N ALA A 25 -5.64 6.64 10.58
CA ALA A 25 -6.76 5.94 11.19
C ALA A 25 -6.32 5.10 12.41
N GLU A 26 -5.20 4.37 12.32
CA GLU A 26 -4.64 3.63 13.46
C GLU A 26 -4.24 4.54 14.61
N TYR A 27 -3.64 5.70 14.31
CA TYR A 27 -3.27 6.67 15.33
C TYR A 27 -4.51 7.15 16.11
N GLY A 28 -5.61 7.43 15.40
CA GLY A 28 -6.89 7.79 16.03
C GLY A 28 -7.51 6.65 16.85
N ILE A 29 -7.42 5.41 16.36
CA ILE A 29 -7.95 4.23 17.06
C ILE A 29 -7.11 3.88 18.30
N SER A 30 -5.82 4.21 18.29
CA SER A 30 -4.87 3.89 19.38
C SER A 30 -5.22 4.54 20.72
N PHE A 31 -6.04 5.59 20.73
CA PHE A 31 -6.57 6.18 21.96
C PHE A 31 -7.63 5.28 22.66
N THR A 32 -8.13 4.24 21.99
CA THR A 32 -9.11 3.30 22.53
C THR A 32 -8.48 1.91 22.70
N PRO A 33 -7.97 1.55 23.89
CA PRO A 33 -7.22 0.30 24.12
C PRO A 33 -8.05 -0.98 23.89
N ALA A 34 -9.39 -0.88 23.89
CA ALA A 34 -10.27 -2.01 23.59
C ALA A 34 -10.25 -2.43 22.10
N LEU A 35 -9.71 -1.61 21.19
CA LEU A 35 -9.71 -1.86 19.74
C LEU A 35 -8.42 -2.49 19.21
N TRP A 36 -7.64 -3.19 20.04
CA TRP A 36 -6.40 -3.87 19.62
C TRP A 36 -6.60 -4.84 18.45
N LEU A 37 -7.76 -5.52 18.39
CA LEU A 37 -8.15 -6.38 17.27
C LEU A 37 -8.32 -5.59 15.96
N ALA A 38 -8.87 -4.38 16.01
CA ALA A 38 -9.02 -3.53 14.84
C ALA A 38 -7.66 -3.08 14.30
N LEU A 39 -6.69 -2.79 15.19
CA LEU A 39 -5.32 -2.44 14.80
C LEU A 39 -4.61 -3.61 14.10
N ILE A 40 -4.80 -4.86 14.57
CA ILE A 40 -4.24 -6.05 13.91
C ILE A 40 -4.83 -6.21 12.49
N VAL A 41 -6.14 -6.04 12.32
CA VAL A 41 -6.77 -6.13 11.00
C VAL A 41 -6.22 -5.07 10.05
N ILE A 42 -6.06 -3.83 10.52
CA ILE A 42 -5.48 -2.75 9.70
C ILE A 42 -4.02 -3.05 9.35
N ALA A 43 -3.24 -3.58 10.29
CA ALA A 43 -1.85 -3.99 10.05
C ALA A 43 -1.75 -5.10 8.98
N LEU A 44 -2.66 -6.08 9.00
CA LEU A 44 -2.72 -7.14 7.99
C LEU A 44 -3.07 -6.61 6.59
N ILE A 45 -4.06 -5.71 6.51
CA ILE A 45 -4.41 -5.04 5.25
C ILE A 45 -3.19 -4.29 4.70
N LYS A 46 -2.50 -3.56 5.57
CA LYS A 46 -1.30 -2.80 5.22
C LYS A 46 -0.17 -3.70 4.70
N ALA A 47 0.07 -4.83 5.39
CA ALA A 47 1.05 -5.83 4.95
C ALA A 47 0.72 -6.38 3.55
N GLY A 48 -0.55 -6.70 3.28
CA GLY A 48 -1.00 -7.14 1.96
C GLY A 48 -0.76 -6.09 0.86
N ILE A 49 -1.06 -4.82 1.15
CA ILE A 49 -0.82 -3.70 0.23
C ILE A 49 0.69 -3.54 -0.05
N VAL A 50 1.52 -3.57 0.99
CA VAL A 50 2.98 -3.43 0.85
C VAL A 50 3.57 -4.58 0.02
N ILE A 51 3.15 -5.82 0.28
CA ILE A 51 3.61 -6.99 -0.49
C ILE A 51 3.23 -6.86 -1.97
N GLN A 52 1.97 -6.53 -2.25
CA GLN A 52 1.46 -6.40 -3.62
C GLN A 52 2.10 -5.25 -4.40
N TYR A 53 2.32 -4.09 -3.77
CA TYR A 53 2.69 -2.86 -4.47
C TYR A 53 4.18 -2.48 -4.36
N PHE A 54 4.85 -2.82 -3.26
CA PHE A 54 6.26 -2.47 -3.03
C PHE A 54 7.20 -3.67 -3.13
N MET A 55 6.72 -4.88 -2.84
CA MET A 55 7.60 -6.02 -2.56
C MET A 55 7.77 -7.03 -3.70
N HIS A 56 7.49 -6.66 -4.96
CA HIS A 56 7.89 -7.33 -6.22
C HIS A 56 6.78 -7.93 -7.09
N ILE A 57 5.52 -8.05 -6.68
CA ILE A 57 4.50 -8.70 -7.55
C ILE A 57 4.21 -7.89 -8.84
N LYS A 58 4.26 -6.55 -8.77
CA LYS A 58 4.11 -5.71 -9.98
C LYS A 58 5.29 -5.78 -10.95
N ARG A 59 6.49 -6.10 -10.46
CA ARG A 59 7.69 -6.24 -11.31
C ARG A 59 7.62 -7.51 -12.15
N ILE A 60 7.11 -8.60 -11.58
CA ILE A 60 6.95 -9.89 -12.26
C ILE A 60 5.84 -9.83 -13.33
N VAL A 61 4.74 -9.11 -13.08
CA VAL A 61 3.67 -8.90 -14.07
C VAL A 61 4.08 -7.97 -15.23
N ALA A 62 5.06 -7.09 -15.00
CA ALA A 62 5.58 -6.22 -16.06
C ALA A 62 6.67 -6.89 -16.92
N GLU A 63 7.40 -7.88 -16.39
CA GLU A 63 8.40 -8.66 -17.15
C GLU A 63 7.76 -9.69 -18.10
N ASP A 64 6.51 -10.11 -17.88
CA ASP A 64 5.79 -11.08 -18.73
C ASP A 64 4.94 -10.43 -19.86
N GLY A 65 4.99 -9.10 -19.99
CA GLY A 65 4.16 -8.32 -20.94
C GLY A 65 4.91 -7.65 -22.08
N GLY A 66 6.19 -7.95 -22.27
CA GLY A 66 7.06 -7.35 -23.29
C GLY A 66 7.42 -8.32 -24.41
N HIS A 67 6.47 -8.61 -25.29
CA HIS A 67 6.77 -9.04 -26.66
C HIS A 67 6.95 -7.79 -27.53
#